data_AF-A0A2E8UM63-F1
#
_entry.id   AF-A0A2E8UM63-F1
#
_cell.length_a   1.000
_cell.length_b   1.000
_cell.length_c   1.000
_cell.angle_alpha   90.00
_cell.angle_beta   90.00
_cell.angle_gamma   90.00
#
_symmetry.space_group_name_H-M   'P 1'
#
loop_
_entity.id
_entity.type
_entity.pdbx_description
1 polymer ?
#
loop_
_entity_poly.entity_id
_entity_poly.type
_entity_poly.pdbx_seq_one_letter_code
_entity_poly.pdbx_strand_id
1 'polypeptide(L)'
;MENFLANSFLGNSVKDWLIALGIALGAIVVARTLYWVMENYIKKLTEKTETKIDDILINTVERPMVAASGIAGVWFGVNYLSFSESIDHWINAFFAVIITFIGAWLVTRLFDSLVDEYLAPILADTETDLDDILLPIVRRGVKIIIWIMAVIMALDNAGYDITTVLAGLGVGGLALALAAQDSAKNIFGVFTIFTDTPFKLGDRVKVSGHDGTVTEIGLRSTKIKTLEGRIVVVPNSKFSDNAIENVSSEPSRKVVLNLGLTYDMDDTKVEEAMQILRDIVGENGEAIEEKPSVGFNAFGDFALNVVFVYYIKKGADILGTQTAVNLAILKRFGEKGIELAFPTQTILNKKV
;
A
#
# COMPACT_ATOMS: atom_id res chain seq x y z
N MET A 1 -47.67 57.04 -19.98
CA MET A 1 -46.75 56.04 -19.38
C MET A 1 -47.10 54.62 -19.83
N GLU A 2 -48.37 54.30 -20.09
CA GLU A 2 -48.80 52.97 -20.59
C GLU A 2 -48.31 52.61 -22.00
N ASN A 3 -48.19 53.58 -22.93
CA ASN A 3 -47.75 53.29 -24.31
C ASN A 3 -46.26 52.91 -24.46
N PHE A 4 -45.40 53.21 -23.49
CA PHE A 4 -44.00 52.78 -23.54
C PHE A 4 -43.83 51.32 -23.10
N LEU A 5 -44.74 50.83 -22.26
CA LEU A 5 -44.72 49.46 -21.73
C LEU A 5 -45.22 48.40 -22.73
N ALA A 6 -45.90 48.83 -23.80
CA ALA A 6 -46.45 47.96 -24.84
C ALA A 6 -45.49 47.71 -26.02
N ASN A 7 -44.32 48.38 -26.06
CA ASN A 7 -43.31 48.10 -27.07
C ASN A 7 -42.70 46.72 -26.80
N SER A 8 -42.84 45.82 -27.77
CA SER A 8 -42.26 44.49 -27.70
C SER A 8 -40.80 44.52 -28.14
N PHE A 9 -39.91 44.03 -27.28
CA PHE A 9 -38.52 43.80 -27.61
C PHE A 9 -38.25 42.30 -27.45
N LEU A 10 -37.88 41.64 -28.56
CA LEU A 10 -37.67 40.19 -28.62
C LEU A 10 -38.87 39.38 -28.09
N GLY A 11 -40.10 39.75 -28.47
CA GLY A 11 -41.32 39.04 -28.08
C GLY A 11 -41.83 39.31 -26.66
N ASN A 12 -41.11 40.12 -25.87
CA ASN A 12 -41.45 40.43 -24.48
C ASN A 12 -41.76 41.93 -24.31
N SER A 13 -42.67 42.27 -23.39
CA SER A 13 -42.97 43.67 -23.10
C SER A 13 -41.86 44.31 -22.28
N VAL A 14 -41.75 45.64 -22.31
CA VAL A 14 -40.81 46.38 -21.43
C VAL A 14 -41.08 46.06 -19.95
N LYS A 15 -42.34 45.78 -19.58
CA LYS A 15 -42.70 45.35 -18.22
C LYS A 15 -42.06 44.00 -17.86
N ASP A 16 -42.03 43.03 -18.77
CA ASP A 16 -41.46 41.71 -18.51
C ASP A 16 -39.93 41.79 -18.32
N TRP A 17 -39.27 42.63 -19.13
CA TRP A 17 -37.84 42.95 -18.95
C TRP A 17 -37.56 43.63 -17.61
N LEU A 18 -38.43 44.54 -17.15
CA LEU A 18 -38.28 45.17 -15.83
C LEU A 18 -38.48 44.16 -14.69
N ILE A 19 -39.40 43.21 -14.84
CA ILE A 19 -39.62 42.14 -13.83
C ILE A 19 -38.41 41.20 -13.82
N ALA A 20 -37.92 40.75 -14.97
CA ALA A 20 -36.72 39.92 -15.10
C ALA A 20 -35.49 40.59 -14.46
N LEU A 21 -35.30 41.90 -14.73
CA LEU A 21 -34.24 42.69 -14.10
C LEU A 21 -34.43 42.77 -12.58
N GLY A 22 -35.67 42.95 -12.12
CA GLY A 22 -36.02 42.94 -10.70
C GLY A 22 -35.69 41.61 -10.00
N ILE A 23 -35.97 40.48 -10.65
CA ILE A 23 -35.62 39.13 -10.18
C ILE A 23 -34.10 38.98 -10.08
N ALA A 24 -33.37 39.36 -11.13
CA ALA A 24 -31.91 39.26 -11.15
C ALA A 24 -31.26 40.13 -10.07
N LEU A 25 -31.71 41.39 -9.91
CA LEU A 25 -31.23 42.29 -8.86
C LEU A 25 -31.59 41.77 -7.46
N GLY A 26 -32.82 41.28 -7.28
CA GLY A 26 -33.26 40.65 -6.04
C GLY A 26 -32.39 39.45 -5.67
N ALA A 27 -32.00 38.63 -6.63
CA ALA A 27 -31.13 37.50 -6.38
C ALA A 27 -29.69 37.88 -6.06
N ILE A 28 -29.16 38.99 -6.60
CA ILE A 28 -27.87 39.55 -6.16
C ILE A 28 -27.96 39.98 -4.70
N VAL A 29 -29.08 40.61 -4.30
CA VAL A 29 -29.32 40.96 -2.88
C VAL A 29 -29.35 39.69 -2.04
N VAL A 30 -30.09 38.65 -2.45
CA VAL A 30 -30.13 37.35 -1.75
C VAL A 30 -28.74 36.73 -1.65
N ALA A 31 -27.97 36.68 -2.74
CA ALA A 31 -26.61 36.13 -2.74
C ALA A 31 -25.68 36.92 -1.80
N ARG A 32 -25.80 38.25 -1.76
CA ARG A 32 -25.04 39.11 -0.85
C ARG A 32 -25.48 38.97 0.60
N THR A 33 -26.78 38.78 0.84
CA THR A 33 -27.31 38.45 2.17
C THR A 33 -26.83 37.08 2.62
N LEU A 34 -26.84 36.06 1.74
CA LEU A 34 -26.29 34.74 2.03
C LEU A 34 -24.81 34.82 2.40
N TYR A 35 -24.01 35.56 1.62
CA TYR A 35 -22.61 35.83 1.94
C TYR A 35 -22.47 36.47 3.33
N TRP A 36 -23.22 37.54 3.61
CA TRP A 36 -23.20 38.20 4.91
C TRP A 36 -23.62 37.28 6.06
N VAL A 37 -24.65 36.45 5.88
CA VAL A 37 -25.09 35.47 6.90
C VAL A 37 -24.02 34.41 7.13
N MET A 38 -23.41 33.88 6.06
CA MET A 38 -22.32 32.90 6.17
C MET A 38 -21.13 33.48 6.93
N GLU A 39 -20.70 34.70 6.58
CA GLU A 39 -19.55 35.37 7.18
C GLU A 39 -19.81 35.82 8.63
N ASN A 40 -20.98 36.38 8.93
CA ASN A 40 -21.25 37.02 10.22
C ASN A 40 -21.92 36.11 11.27
N TYR A 41 -22.68 35.10 10.84
CA TYR A 41 -23.45 34.24 11.74
C TYR A 41 -22.96 32.80 11.72
N ILE A 42 -22.85 32.19 10.55
CA ILE A 42 -22.54 30.75 10.46
C ILE A 42 -21.10 30.47 10.89
N LYS A 43 -20.12 31.27 10.43
CA LYS A 43 -18.72 31.14 10.91
C LYS A 43 -18.59 31.31 12.42
N LYS A 44 -19.30 32.28 13.02
CA LYS A 44 -19.28 32.50 14.48
C LYS A 44 -19.94 31.39 15.29
N LEU A 45 -20.82 30.61 14.66
CA LEU A 45 -21.43 29.44 15.29
C LEU A 45 -20.49 28.25 15.21
N THR A 46 -19.76 28.08 14.11
CA THR A 46 -18.85 26.95 13.95
C THR A 46 -17.55 27.10 14.70
N GLU A 47 -17.07 28.33 14.93
CA GLU A 47 -15.98 28.63 15.86
C GLU A 47 -16.27 28.17 17.32
N LYS A 48 -17.53 27.92 17.66
CA LYS A 48 -17.96 27.42 18.98
C LYS A 48 -18.09 25.90 19.03
N THR A 49 -17.89 25.21 17.91
CA THR A 49 -18.02 23.76 17.79
C THR A 49 -16.66 23.13 18.04
N GLU A 50 -16.64 21.94 18.64
CA GLU A 50 -15.36 21.24 18.94
C GLU A 50 -14.68 20.69 17.66
N THR A 51 -15.40 20.60 16.54
CA THR A 51 -14.97 19.98 15.29
C THR A 51 -14.41 20.98 14.27
N LYS A 52 -13.10 20.89 13.98
CA LYS A 52 -12.42 21.70 12.95
C LYS A 52 -12.98 21.54 11.53
N ILE A 53 -13.69 20.45 11.25
CA ILE A 53 -14.30 20.14 9.94
C ILE A 53 -15.33 21.21 9.56
N ASP A 54 -16.09 21.70 10.53
CA ASP A 54 -17.22 22.59 10.28
C ASP A 54 -16.76 23.95 9.78
N ASP A 55 -15.70 24.49 10.40
CA ASP A 55 -15.08 25.75 9.98
C ASP A 55 -14.50 25.66 8.57
N ILE A 56 -13.91 24.52 8.21
CA ILE A 56 -13.32 24.28 6.89
C ILE A 56 -14.42 24.18 5.84
N LEU A 57 -15.48 23.41 6.10
CA LEU A 57 -16.59 23.25 5.18
C LEU A 57 -17.23 24.60 4.86
N ILE A 58 -17.52 25.42 5.87
CA ILE A 58 -18.19 26.70 5.66
C ILE A 58 -17.33 27.67 4.85
N ASN A 59 -16.05 27.83 5.21
CA ASN A 59 -15.14 28.73 4.50
C ASN A 59 -14.90 28.30 3.04
N THR A 60 -15.00 27.00 2.79
CA THR A 60 -14.82 26.42 1.46
C THR A 60 -16.05 26.58 0.59
N VAL A 61 -17.23 26.33 1.16
CA VAL A 61 -18.52 26.27 0.47
C VAL A 61 -19.10 27.67 0.21
N GLU A 62 -18.79 28.65 1.06
CA GLU A 62 -19.34 30.01 1.02
C GLU A 62 -19.27 30.68 -0.36
N ARG A 63 -18.06 30.81 -0.93
CA ARG A 63 -17.90 31.55 -2.20
C ARG A 63 -18.56 30.82 -3.40
N PRO A 64 -18.41 29.49 -3.56
CA PRO A 64 -19.15 28.74 -4.58
C PRO A 64 -20.66 28.83 -4.43
N MET A 65 -21.20 28.74 -3.21
CA MET A 65 -22.64 28.88 -2.99
C MET A 65 -23.15 30.26 -3.37
N VAL A 66 -22.45 31.33 -2.98
CA VAL A 66 -22.85 32.70 -3.33
C VAL A 66 -22.81 32.92 -4.84
N ALA A 67 -21.78 32.42 -5.53
CA ALA A 67 -21.71 32.46 -6.99
C ALA A 67 -22.87 31.66 -7.63
N ALA A 68 -23.14 30.45 -7.15
CA ALA A 68 -24.25 29.63 -7.62
C ALA A 68 -25.60 30.32 -7.41
N SER A 69 -25.85 30.92 -6.25
CA SER A 69 -27.08 31.65 -5.95
C SER A 69 -27.25 32.88 -6.86
N GLY A 70 -26.17 33.63 -7.12
CA GLY A 70 -26.21 34.75 -8.05
C GLY A 70 -26.56 34.31 -9.47
N ILE A 71 -25.91 33.25 -9.97
CA ILE A 71 -26.16 32.68 -11.30
C ILE A 71 -27.58 32.12 -11.40
N ALA A 72 -28.05 31.37 -10.40
CA ALA A 72 -29.42 30.85 -10.35
C ALA A 72 -30.45 31.98 -10.39
N GLY A 73 -30.17 33.09 -9.71
CA GLY A 73 -30.96 34.31 -9.75
C GLY A 73 -31.14 34.92 -11.13
N VAL A 74 -30.04 35.08 -11.85
CA VAL A 74 -30.06 35.56 -13.23
C VAL A 74 -30.79 34.56 -14.13
N TRP A 75 -30.56 33.25 -13.94
CA TRP A 75 -31.27 32.20 -14.67
C TRP A 75 -32.79 32.26 -14.47
N PHE A 76 -33.28 32.44 -13.24
CA PHE A 76 -34.72 32.64 -12.96
C PHE A 76 -35.26 33.90 -13.63
N GLY A 77 -34.50 34.99 -13.62
CA GLY A 77 -34.88 36.24 -14.29
C GLY A 77 -34.98 36.07 -15.81
N VAL A 78 -34.04 35.36 -16.42
CA VAL A 78 -34.05 35.10 -17.87
C VAL A 78 -35.17 34.14 -18.27
N ASN A 79 -35.42 33.07 -17.50
CA ASN A 79 -36.53 32.14 -17.77
C ASN A 79 -37.93 32.72 -17.51
N TYR A 80 -38.02 33.90 -16.88
CA TYR A 80 -39.28 34.64 -16.81
C TYR A 80 -39.68 35.23 -18.17
N LEU A 81 -38.70 35.50 -19.03
CA LEU A 81 -38.93 36.01 -20.39
C LEU A 81 -39.30 34.85 -21.31
N SER A 82 -40.19 35.11 -22.26
CA SER A 82 -40.62 34.14 -23.27
C SER A 82 -39.76 34.30 -24.53
N PHE A 83 -38.85 33.37 -24.79
CA PHE A 83 -38.10 33.32 -26.06
C PHE A 83 -38.60 32.18 -26.95
N SER A 84 -38.03 32.06 -28.16
CA SER A 84 -38.24 30.87 -28.99
C SER A 84 -37.54 29.65 -28.39
N GLU A 85 -38.06 28.44 -28.61
CA GLU A 85 -37.49 27.18 -28.08
C GLU A 85 -35.97 27.04 -28.29
N SER A 86 -35.45 27.46 -29.45
CA SER A 86 -34.01 27.40 -29.73
C SER A 86 -33.19 28.31 -28.82
N ILE A 87 -33.70 29.51 -28.51
CA ILE A 87 -33.01 30.47 -27.64
C ILE A 87 -33.05 29.98 -26.19
N ASP A 88 -34.21 29.46 -25.74
CA ASP A 88 -34.34 28.88 -24.39
C ASP A 88 -33.39 27.69 -24.19
N HIS A 89 -33.23 26.84 -25.19
CA HIS A 89 -32.28 25.73 -25.13
C HIS A 89 -30.84 26.23 -24.92
N TRP A 90 -30.37 27.18 -25.74
CA TRP A 90 -29.00 27.73 -25.61
C TRP A 90 -28.79 28.50 -24.30
N ILE A 91 -29.80 29.22 -23.81
CA ILE A 91 -29.76 29.89 -22.51
C ILE A 91 -29.58 28.85 -21.40
N ASN A 92 -30.43 27.82 -21.37
CA ASN A 92 -30.37 26.79 -20.34
C ASN A 92 -29.05 26.01 -20.39
N ALA A 93 -28.56 25.66 -21.58
CA ALA A 93 -27.24 25.05 -21.77
C ALA A 93 -26.12 25.94 -21.22
N PHE A 94 -26.14 27.25 -21.50
CA PHE A 94 -25.15 28.20 -21.01
C PHE A 94 -25.10 28.26 -19.47
N PHE A 95 -26.26 28.36 -18.82
CA PHE A 95 -26.34 28.36 -17.36
C PHE A 95 -25.96 27.02 -16.75
N ALA A 96 -26.32 25.91 -17.39
CA ALA A 96 -25.92 24.57 -16.97
C ALA A 96 -24.39 24.38 -17.03
N VAL A 97 -23.73 24.91 -18.07
CA VAL A 97 -22.26 24.90 -18.17
C VAL A 97 -21.63 25.70 -17.02
N ILE A 98 -22.13 26.91 -16.74
CA ILE A 98 -21.63 27.74 -15.63
C ILE A 98 -21.80 27.04 -14.28
N ILE A 99 -22.98 26.47 -14.00
CA ILE A 99 -23.23 25.82 -12.72
C ILE A 99 -22.37 24.57 -12.55
N THR A 100 -22.11 23.81 -13.63
CA THR A 100 -21.17 22.68 -13.62
C THR A 100 -19.76 23.12 -13.25
N PHE A 101 -19.24 24.21 -13.83
CA PHE A 101 -17.91 24.71 -13.46
C PHE A 101 -17.84 25.28 -12.05
N ILE A 102 -18.92 25.90 -11.55
CA ILE A 102 -19.01 26.31 -10.13
C ILE A 102 -18.98 25.08 -9.21
N GLY A 103 -19.68 24.01 -9.58
CA GLY A 103 -19.63 22.73 -8.87
C GLY A 103 -18.22 22.12 -8.87
N ALA A 104 -17.54 22.10 -10.01
CA ALA A 104 -16.17 21.60 -10.12
C ALA A 104 -15.18 22.44 -9.29
N TRP A 105 -15.36 23.76 -9.27
CA TRP A 105 -14.60 24.66 -8.41
C TRP A 105 -14.85 24.37 -6.92
N LEU A 106 -16.11 24.16 -6.52
CA LEU A 106 -16.46 23.77 -5.16
C LEU A 106 -15.78 22.46 -4.75
N VAL A 107 -15.90 21.41 -5.57
CA VAL A 107 -15.29 20.10 -5.31
C VAL A 107 -13.76 20.20 -5.23
N THR A 108 -13.14 20.95 -6.13
CA THR A 108 -11.68 21.19 -6.10
C THR A 108 -11.26 21.85 -4.81
N ARG A 109 -12.01 22.85 -4.35
CA ARG A 109 -11.70 23.59 -3.13
C ARG A 109 -11.91 22.74 -1.89
N LEU A 110 -12.99 21.94 -1.85
CA LEU A 110 -13.22 20.96 -0.78
C LEU A 110 -12.08 19.96 -0.70
N PHE A 111 -11.64 19.44 -1.84
CA PHE A 111 -10.50 18.54 -1.90
C PHE A 111 -9.21 19.21 -1.40
N ASP A 112 -8.91 20.44 -1.84
CA ASP A 112 -7.73 21.17 -1.36
C ASP A 112 -7.75 21.36 0.15
N SER A 113 -8.88 21.78 0.69
CA SER A 113 -9.04 21.99 2.13
C SER A 113 -8.92 20.71 2.95
N LEU A 114 -9.44 19.59 2.45
CA LEU A 114 -9.21 18.28 3.09
C LEU A 114 -7.74 17.89 3.06
N VAL A 115 -7.06 18.12 1.95
CA VAL A 115 -5.63 17.82 1.82
C VAL A 115 -4.79 18.70 2.75
N ASP A 116 -5.07 20.00 2.83
CA ASP A 116 -4.30 20.93 3.68
C ASP A 116 -4.52 20.65 5.18
N GLU A 117 -5.73 20.27 5.61
CA GLU A 117 -6.01 20.03 7.03
C GLU A 117 -5.63 18.61 7.49
N TYR A 118 -5.89 17.59 6.67
CA TYR A 118 -5.73 16.19 7.10
C TYR A 118 -4.47 15.55 6.58
N LEU A 119 -4.14 15.77 5.31
CA LEU A 119 -3.08 15.01 4.66
C LEU A 119 -1.72 15.68 4.81
N ALA A 120 -1.67 17.01 4.66
CA ALA A 120 -0.42 17.77 4.76
C ALA A 120 0.23 17.70 6.16
N PRO A 121 -0.49 17.80 7.29
CA PRO A 121 0.13 17.73 8.61
C PRO A 121 0.69 16.34 8.93
N ILE A 122 -0.02 15.26 8.54
CA ILE A 122 0.44 13.88 8.74
C ILE A 122 1.74 13.62 7.97
N LEU A 123 1.84 14.18 6.77
CA LEU A 123 3.01 14.03 5.92
C LEU A 123 4.19 14.87 6.41
N ALA A 124 3.96 16.07 6.94
CA ALA A 124 5.01 16.95 7.49
C ALA A 124 5.71 16.38 8.74
N ASP A 125 5.03 15.51 9.50
CA ASP A 125 5.62 14.82 10.65
C ASP A 125 6.48 13.60 10.25
N THR A 126 6.55 13.28 8.96
CA THR A 126 7.33 12.14 8.44
C THR A 126 8.72 12.62 8.00
N GLU A 127 9.82 12.02 8.48
CA GLU A 127 11.21 12.40 8.11
C GLU A 127 11.60 12.15 6.63
N THR A 128 10.63 11.88 5.75
CA THR A 128 10.90 11.44 4.37
C THR A 128 10.48 12.50 3.37
N ASP A 129 11.29 12.73 2.32
CA ASP A 129 10.98 13.60 1.15
C ASP A 129 9.74 13.15 0.32
N LEU A 130 8.91 12.26 0.87
CA LEU A 130 7.69 11.72 0.25
C LEU A 130 6.60 12.80 0.15
N ASP A 131 6.52 13.69 1.12
CA ASP A 131 5.56 14.77 1.22
C ASP A 131 5.76 15.82 0.11
N ASP A 132 7.00 16.22 -0.14
CA ASP A 132 7.38 17.23 -1.14
C ASP A 132 7.12 16.78 -2.58
N ILE A 133 7.12 15.48 -2.84
CA ILE A 133 6.97 14.93 -4.19
C ILE A 133 5.59 14.32 -4.42
N LEU A 134 5.06 13.51 -3.50
CA LEU A 134 3.80 12.79 -3.72
C LEU A 134 2.59 13.70 -3.59
N LEU A 135 2.58 14.60 -2.60
CA LEU A 135 1.42 15.44 -2.32
C LEU A 135 1.07 16.35 -3.51
N PRO A 136 2.02 17.05 -4.16
CA PRO A 136 1.72 17.86 -5.34
C PRO A 136 1.24 17.02 -6.54
N ILE A 137 1.79 15.82 -6.73
CA ILE A 137 1.40 14.91 -7.83
C ILE A 137 -0.04 14.44 -7.66
N VAL A 138 -0.39 13.93 -6.48
CA VAL A 138 -1.76 13.47 -6.18
C VAL A 138 -2.74 14.64 -6.27
N ARG A 139 -2.40 15.80 -5.68
CA ARG A 139 -3.24 16.99 -5.72
C ARG A 139 -3.50 17.45 -7.16
N ARG A 140 -2.47 17.51 -8.00
CA ARG A 140 -2.61 17.87 -9.41
C ARG A 140 -3.40 16.82 -10.20
N GLY A 141 -3.15 15.54 -9.96
CA GLY A 141 -3.85 14.43 -10.62
C GLY A 141 -5.35 14.43 -10.36
N VAL A 142 -5.77 14.55 -9.09
CA VAL A 142 -7.19 14.60 -8.71
C VAL A 142 -7.88 15.83 -9.33
N LYS A 143 -7.22 16.99 -9.32
CA LYS A 143 -7.76 18.20 -9.97
C LYS A 143 -7.97 18.01 -11.47
N ILE A 144 -7.00 17.42 -12.17
CA ILE A 144 -7.13 17.13 -13.60
C ILE A 144 -8.38 16.26 -13.84
N ILE A 145 -8.60 15.23 -13.03
CA ILE A 145 -9.78 14.37 -13.13
C ILE A 145 -11.07 15.16 -12.90
N ILE A 146 -11.15 15.98 -11.84
CA ILE A 146 -12.33 16.80 -11.54
C ILE A 146 -12.68 17.72 -12.72
N TRP A 147 -11.68 18.41 -13.29
CA TRP A 147 -11.90 19.32 -14.41
C TRP A 147 -12.24 18.61 -15.71
N ILE A 148 -11.65 17.43 -15.99
CA ILE A 148 -12.06 16.60 -17.12
C ILE A 148 -13.54 16.21 -16.99
N MET A 149 -13.96 15.75 -15.81
CA MET A 149 -15.37 15.41 -15.55
C MET A 149 -16.29 16.63 -15.72
N ALA A 150 -15.87 17.80 -15.23
CA ALA A 150 -16.62 19.04 -15.39
C ALA A 150 -16.82 19.42 -16.86
N VAL A 151 -15.79 19.29 -17.70
CA VAL A 151 -15.88 19.55 -19.14
C VAL A 151 -16.84 18.57 -19.82
N ILE A 152 -16.78 17.28 -19.47
CA ILE A 152 -17.69 16.27 -20.01
C ILE A 152 -19.13 16.58 -19.65
N MET A 153 -19.41 16.87 -18.37
CA MET A 153 -20.75 17.23 -17.92
C MET A 153 -21.26 18.52 -18.58
N ALA A 154 -20.37 19.50 -18.79
CA ALA A 154 -20.70 20.74 -19.49
C ALA A 154 -21.08 20.47 -20.96
N LEU A 155 -20.37 19.58 -21.65
CA LEU A 155 -20.69 19.18 -23.02
C LEU A 155 -22.03 18.43 -23.11
N ASP A 156 -22.28 17.50 -22.17
CA ASP A 156 -23.54 16.75 -22.10
C ASP A 156 -24.74 17.68 -21.88
N ASN A 157 -24.62 18.59 -20.91
CA ASN A 157 -25.63 19.62 -20.64
C ASN A 157 -25.86 20.58 -21.82
N ALA A 158 -24.85 20.76 -22.69
CA ALA A 158 -24.96 21.55 -23.91
C ALA A 158 -25.52 20.75 -25.10
N GLY A 159 -25.95 19.50 -24.90
CA GLY A 159 -26.59 18.65 -25.90
C GLY A 159 -25.63 17.90 -26.82
N TYR A 160 -24.33 17.86 -26.50
CA TYR A 160 -23.36 17.06 -27.24
C TYR A 160 -23.40 15.61 -26.80
N ASP A 161 -23.31 14.67 -27.74
CA ASP A 161 -23.14 13.25 -27.42
C ASP A 161 -21.73 12.98 -26.87
N ILE A 162 -21.64 12.79 -25.56
CA ILE A 162 -20.39 12.51 -24.86
C ILE A 162 -19.97 11.03 -24.91
N THR A 163 -20.77 10.15 -25.52
CA THR A 163 -20.50 8.70 -25.55
C THR A 163 -19.12 8.39 -26.15
N THR A 164 -18.75 9.08 -27.23
CA THR A 164 -17.44 8.90 -27.88
C THR A 164 -16.29 9.37 -27.00
N VAL A 165 -16.47 10.50 -26.28
CA VAL A 165 -15.46 11.05 -25.36
C VAL A 165 -15.27 10.12 -24.17
N LEU A 166 -16.37 9.65 -23.58
CA LEU A 166 -16.35 8.68 -22.48
C LEU A 166 -15.71 7.35 -22.90
N ALA A 167 -16.03 6.84 -24.10
CA ALA A 167 -15.41 5.64 -24.63
C ALA A 167 -13.89 5.80 -24.79
N GLY A 168 -13.44 6.92 -25.37
CA GLY A 168 -12.02 7.24 -25.53
C GLY A 168 -11.29 7.36 -24.19
N LEU A 169 -11.88 8.03 -23.21
CA LEU A 169 -11.34 8.14 -21.85
C LEU A 169 -11.33 6.81 -21.11
N GLY A 170 -12.32 5.93 -21.34
CA GLY A 170 -12.34 4.58 -20.78
C GLY A 170 -11.16 3.76 -21.28
N VAL A 171 -10.89 3.76 -22.59
CA VAL A 171 -9.74 3.06 -23.18
C VAL A 171 -8.41 3.69 -22.72
N GLY A 172 -8.32 5.03 -22.71
CA GLY A 172 -7.13 5.74 -22.22
C GLY A 172 -6.86 5.50 -20.73
N GLY A 173 -7.91 5.47 -19.92
CA GLY A 173 -7.85 5.16 -18.50
C GLY A 173 -7.42 3.72 -18.23
N LEU A 174 -7.89 2.75 -19.02
CA LEU A 174 -7.43 1.36 -18.96
C LEU A 174 -5.94 1.26 -19.30
N ALA A 175 -5.47 1.94 -20.35
CA ALA A 175 -4.06 1.96 -20.71
C ALA A 175 -3.19 2.55 -19.58
N LEU A 176 -3.63 3.65 -18.96
CA LEU A 176 -2.95 4.24 -17.80
C LEU A 176 -2.96 3.31 -16.58
N ALA A 177 -4.07 2.63 -16.31
CA ALA A 177 -4.19 1.68 -15.21
C ALA A 177 -3.26 0.48 -15.39
N LEU A 178 -3.15 -0.05 -16.60
CA LEU A 178 -2.19 -1.12 -16.94
C LEU A 178 -0.75 -0.64 -16.77
N ALA A 179 -0.42 0.58 -17.19
CA ALA A 179 0.91 1.15 -16.99
C ALA A 179 1.25 1.38 -15.51
N ALA A 180 0.26 1.71 -14.69
CA ALA A 180 0.43 1.93 -13.25
C ALA A 180 0.33 0.65 -12.40
N GLN A 181 0.02 -0.50 -13.01
CA GLN A 181 -0.30 -1.74 -12.31
C GLN A 181 0.80 -2.19 -11.35
N ASP A 182 2.07 -2.13 -11.78
CA ASP A 182 3.20 -2.58 -10.95
C ASP A 182 3.43 -1.66 -9.76
N SER A 183 3.23 -0.35 -9.90
CA SER A 183 3.29 0.59 -8.78
C SER A 183 2.22 0.27 -7.75
N ALA A 184 0.99 0.02 -8.19
CA ALA A 184 -0.11 -0.36 -7.30
C ALA A 184 0.18 -1.69 -6.58
N LYS A 185 0.66 -2.72 -7.28
CA LYS A 185 1.05 -4.01 -6.67
C LYS A 185 2.09 -3.85 -5.57
N ASN A 186 3.08 -2.98 -5.75
CA ASN A 186 4.09 -2.74 -4.72
C ASN A 186 3.53 -2.02 -3.48
N ILE A 187 2.58 -1.10 -3.65
CA ILE A 187 1.89 -0.45 -2.53
C ILE A 187 1.04 -1.46 -1.77
N PHE A 188 0.27 -2.30 -2.47
CA PHE A 188 -0.44 -3.39 -1.81
C PHE A 188 0.51 -4.37 -1.11
N GLY A 189 1.69 -4.60 -1.70
CA GLY A 189 2.72 -5.43 -1.09
C GLY A 189 3.21 -4.89 0.26
N VAL A 190 3.44 -3.58 0.37
CA VAL A 190 3.85 -3.00 1.66
C VAL A 190 2.71 -3.10 2.69
N PHE A 191 1.47 -2.90 2.25
CA PHE A 191 0.30 -3.06 3.13
C PHE A 191 0.23 -4.49 3.70
N THR A 192 0.38 -5.52 2.87
CA THR A 192 0.43 -6.92 3.33
C THR A 192 1.59 -7.19 4.28
N ILE A 193 2.78 -6.63 4.04
CA ILE A 193 3.92 -6.77 4.96
C ILE A 193 3.56 -6.22 6.35
N PHE A 194 2.84 -5.09 6.42
CA PHE A 194 2.43 -4.50 7.70
C PHE A 194 1.26 -5.23 8.36
N THR A 195 0.26 -5.69 7.61
CA THR A 195 -0.91 -6.37 8.19
C THR A 195 -0.58 -7.77 8.69
N ASP A 196 0.14 -8.54 7.86
CA ASP A 196 0.38 -9.95 8.12
C ASP A 196 1.70 -10.16 8.86
N THR A 197 2.58 -9.15 8.85
CA THR A 197 3.89 -9.13 9.51
C THR A 197 4.67 -10.45 9.34
N PRO A 198 4.89 -10.93 8.09
CA PRO A 198 5.65 -12.18 7.86
C PRO A 198 7.11 -12.05 8.31
N PHE A 199 7.63 -10.83 8.41
CA PHE A 199 8.94 -10.48 8.94
C PHE A 199 8.95 -9.05 9.47
N LYS A 200 9.99 -8.72 10.24
CA LYS A 200 10.22 -7.38 10.80
C LYS A 200 11.55 -6.81 10.34
N LEU A 201 11.74 -5.51 10.56
CA LEU A 201 13.04 -4.87 10.43
C LEU A 201 14.07 -5.62 11.30
N GLY A 202 15.21 -5.98 10.71
CA GLY A 202 16.26 -6.76 11.38
C GLY A 202 16.09 -8.28 11.29
N ASP A 203 14.98 -8.80 10.79
CA ASP A 203 14.85 -10.24 10.53
C ASP A 203 15.71 -10.66 9.33
N ARG A 204 16.30 -11.86 9.41
CA ARG A 204 16.91 -12.53 8.26
C ARG A 204 15.83 -13.30 7.52
N VAL A 205 15.68 -12.99 6.23
CA VAL A 205 14.68 -13.59 5.35
C VAL A 205 15.33 -14.18 4.12
N LYS A 206 14.69 -15.21 3.57
CA LYS A 206 14.95 -15.69 2.22
C LYS A 206 13.75 -15.44 1.32
N VAL A 207 13.97 -14.72 0.23
CA VAL A 207 12.92 -14.38 -0.73
C VAL A 207 13.54 -14.21 -2.12
N SER A 208 12.88 -14.74 -3.16
CA SER A 208 13.34 -14.60 -4.55
C SER A 208 14.82 -14.96 -4.79
N GLY A 209 15.35 -15.95 -4.05
CA GLY A 209 16.75 -16.39 -4.16
C GLY A 209 17.77 -15.52 -3.41
N HIS A 210 17.34 -14.49 -2.69
CA HIS A 210 18.20 -13.67 -1.82
C HIS A 210 18.08 -14.11 -0.37
N ASP A 211 19.21 -14.19 0.34
CA ASP A 211 19.30 -14.52 1.77
C ASP A 211 20.03 -13.40 2.51
N GLY A 212 19.35 -12.74 3.44
CA GLY A 212 19.94 -11.63 4.17
C GLY A 212 19.00 -10.98 5.17
N THR A 213 19.50 -9.95 5.85
CA THR A 213 18.79 -9.22 6.90
C THR A 213 18.05 -8.02 6.33
N VAL A 214 16.77 -7.85 6.70
CA VAL A 214 15.96 -6.69 6.31
C VAL A 214 16.50 -5.44 7.00
N THR A 215 16.93 -4.45 6.22
CA THR A 215 17.50 -3.20 6.74
C THR A 215 16.56 -2.02 6.63
N GLU A 216 15.59 -2.06 5.72
CA GLU A 216 14.63 -0.98 5.49
C GLU A 216 13.39 -1.53 4.77
N ILE A 217 12.19 -1.14 5.21
CA ILE A 217 10.92 -1.43 4.53
C ILE A 217 10.39 -0.09 4.01
N GLY A 218 10.58 0.17 2.71
CA GLY A 218 10.08 1.39 2.07
C GLY A 218 8.71 1.17 1.43
N LEU A 219 8.13 2.25 0.87
CA LEU A 219 6.80 2.21 0.25
C LEU A 219 6.69 1.26 -0.95
N ARG A 220 7.72 1.24 -1.83
CA ARG A 220 7.73 0.41 -3.06
C ARG A 220 8.60 -0.84 -2.94
N SER A 221 9.61 -0.81 -2.09
CA SER A 221 10.63 -1.85 -2.02
C SER A 221 11.20 -1.99 -0.62
N THR A 222 11.65 -3.20 -0.31
CA THR A 222 12.35 -3.55 0.93
C THR A 222 13.82 -3.79 0.62
N LYS A 223 14.72 -3.25 1.44
CA LYS A 223 16.16 -3.45 1.33
C LYS A 223 16.61 -4.61 2.22
N ILE A 224 17.37 -5.53 1.64
CA ILE A 224 17.93 -6.69 2.31
C ILE A 224 19.46 -6.61 2.21
N LYS A 225 20.16 -6.71 3.33
CA LYS A 225 21.61 -6.87 3.36
C LYS A 225 21.97 -8.35 3.33
N THR A 226 22.58 -8.81 2.24
CA THR A 226 23.00 -10.21 2.08
C THR A 226 24.06 -10.60 3.10
N LEU A 227 24.28 -11.89 3.26
CA LEU A 227 25.37 -12.41 4.10
C LEU A 227 26.77 -11.99 3.62
N GLU A 228 26.93 -11.62 2.34
CA GLU A 228 28.17 -11.02 1.83
C GLU A 228 28.25 -9.49 2.07
N GLY A 229 27.26 -8.91 2.74
CA GLY A 229 27.22 -7.50 3.10
C GLY A 229 26.69 -6.56 2.01
N ARG A 230 26.12 -7.07 0.91
CA ARG A 230 25.58 -6.26 -0.20
C ARG A 230 24.13 -5.87 0.07
N ILE A 231 23.71 -4.68 -0.37
CA ILE A 231 22.30 -4.26 -0.31
C ILE A 231 21.58 -4.69 -1.59
N VAL A 232 20.54 -5.49 -1.42
CA VAL A 232 19.61 -5.90 -2.48
C VAL A 232 18.28 -5.18 -2.25
N VAL A 233 17.75 -4.56 -3.30
CA VAL A 233 16.46 -3.87 -3.26
C VAL A 233 15.40 -4.75 -3.91
N VAL A 234 14.47 -5.26 -3.12
CA VAL A 234 13.43 -6.18 -3.58
C VAL A 234 12.09 -5.43 -3.63
N PRO A 235 11.37 -5.42 -4.78
CA PRO A 235 10.03 -4.83 -4.87
C PRO A 235 9.07 -5.48 -3.87
N ASN A 236 8.23 -4.68 -3.20
CA ASN A 236 7.32 -5.18 -2.16
C ASN A 236 6.31 -6.21 -2.70
N SER A 237 5.92 -6.10 -3.98
CA SER A 237 5.09 -7.11 -4.65
C SER A 237 5.68 -8.52 -4.58
N LYS A 238 7.02 -8.66 -4.60
CA LYS A 238 7.69 -9.98 -4.51
C LYS A 238 7.56 -10.66 -3.17
N PHE A 239 7.23 -9.92 -2.10
CA PHE A 239 6.96 -10.48 -0.78
C PHE A 239 5.52 -10.98 -0.66
N SER A 240 4.59 -10.39 -1.42
CA SER A 240 3.22 -10.89 -1.48
C SER A 240 3.04 -12.03 -2.47
N ASP A 241 3.79 -12.01 -3.58
CA ASP A 241 3.64 -12.99 -4.67
C ASP A 241 4.40 -14.30 -4.43
N ASN A 242 5.43 -14.30 -3.57
CA ASN A 242 6.29 -15.47 -3.33
C ASN A 242 6.23 -15.93 -1.88
N ALA A 243 6.55 -17.21 -1.66
CA ALA A 243 6.83 -17.72 -0.32
C ALA A 243 8.06 -17.00 0.28
N ILE A 244 7.95 -16.65 1.56
CA ILE A 244 9.02 -16.03 2.34
C ILE A 244 9.43 -17.01 3.44
N GLU A 245 10.72 -17.32 3.53
CA GLU A 245 11.24 -18.01 4.71
C GLU A 245 11.80 -16.97 5.69
N ASN A 246 11.15 -16.81 6.84
CA ASN A 246 11.70 -16.02 7.93
C ASN A 246 12.66 -16.89 8.75
N VAL A 247 13.96 -16.68 8.56
CA VAL A 247 15.02 -17.44 9.23
C VAL A 247 15.13 -17.02 10.70
N SER A 248 14.84 -15.76 11.02
CA SER A 248 14.88 -15.22 12.39
C SER A 248 13.72 -15.69 13.27
N SER A 249 12.60 -16.12 12.68
CA SER A 249 11.46 -16.65 13.43
C SER A 249 11.64 -18.10 13.89
N GLU A 250 12.70 -18.79 13.44
CA GLU A 250 13.00 -20.16 13.84
C GLU A 250 13.12 -20.28 15.38
N PRO A 251 12.39 -21.19 16.05
CA PRO A 251 12.45 -21.36 17.50
C PRO A 251 13.74 -22.04 17.97
N SER A 252 14.33 -22.87 17.11
CA SER A 252 15.61 -23.54 17.32
C SER A 252 16.21 -24.03 16.01
N ARG A 253 17.54 -23.99 15.91
CA ARG A 253 18.27 -24.38 14.72
C ARG A 253 18.45 -25.89 14.67
N LYS A 254 17.80 -26.55 13.71
CA LYS A 254 18.02 -27.96 13.43
C LYS A 254 19.42 -28.20 12.86
N VAL A 255 20.16 -29.13 13.45
CA VAL A 255 21.43 -29.65 12.93
C VAL A 255 21.27 -31.13 12.63
N VAL A 256 21.78 -31.57 11.49
CA VAL A 256 21.77 -32.97 11.06
C VAL A 256 23.21 -33.41 10.81
N LEU A 257 23.65 -34.42 11.55
CA LEU A 257 24.93 -35.10 11.37
C LEU A 257 24.65 -36.52 10.87
N ASN A 258 25.34 -36.91 9.80
CA ASN A 258 25.33 -38.28 9.30
C ASN A 258 26.68 -38.90 9.66
N LEU A 259 26.67 -39.80 10.65
CA LEU A 259 27.87 -40.46 11.15
C LEU A 259 27.92 -41.86 10.55
N GLY A 260 29.01 -42.18 9.87
CA GLY A 260 29.27 -43.53 9.37
C GLY A 260 30.11 -44.30 10.36
N LEU A 261 29.62 -45.41 10.88
CA LEU A 261 30.38 -46.36 11.70
C LEU A 261 30.94 -47.48 10.82
N THR A 262 32.03 -48.11 11.22
CA THR A 262 32.64 -49.21 10.46
C THR A 262 31.77 -50.49 10.49
N TYR A 263 31.88 -51.31 9.44
CA TYR A 263 31.07 -52.53 9.27
C TYR A 263 31.47 -53.70 10.20
N ASP A 264 32.62 -53.61 10.85
CA ASP A 264 33.11 -54.58 11.82
C ASP A 264 32.51 -54.37 13.22
N MET A 265 31.70 -53.33 13.43
CA MET A 265 30.93 -53.14 14.66
C MET A 265 29.74 -54.09 14.76
N ASP A 266 29.50 -54.60 15.96
CA ASP A 266 28.27 -55.31 16.30
C ASP A 266 27.12 -54.35 16.69
N ASP A 267 25.93 -54.92 16.87
CA ASP A 267 24.73 -54.21 17.28
C ASP A 267 24.93 -53.46 18.61
N THR A 268 25.60 -54.09 19.57
CA THR A 268 25.85 -53.48 20.90
C THR A 268 26.69 -52.21 20.80
N LYS A 269 27.70 -52.18 19.91
CA LYS A 269 28.53 -51.00 19.67
C LYS A 269 27.78 -49.88 18.96
N VAL A 270 26.91 -50.23 18.01
CA VAL A 270 26.04 -49.26 17.34
C VAL A 270 25.04 -48.66 18.34
N GLU A 271 24.48 -49.45 19.25
CA GLU A 271 23.63 -48.97 20.34
C GLU A 271 24.41 -48.06 21.32
N GLU A 272 25.63 -48.45 21.72
CA GLU A 272 26.51 -47.63 22.57
C GLU A 272 26.80 -46.27 21.91
N ALA A 273 27.13 -46.27 20.61
CA ALA A 273 27.32 -45.04 19.83
C ALA A 273 26.08 -44.14 19.86
N MET A 274 24.90 -44.71 19.60
CA MET A 274 23.65 -43.96 19.64
C MET A 274 23.35 -43.38 21.03
N GLN A 275 23.66 -44.13 22.10
CA GLN A 275 23.46 -43.66 23.47
C GLN A 275 24.38 -42.49 23.81
N ILE A 276 25.66 -42.56 23.45
CA ILE A 276 26.62 -41.47 23.63
C ILE A 276 26.12 -40.17 22.99
N LEU A 277 25.54 -40.26 21.79
CA LEU A 277 24.98 -39.09 21.10
C LEU A 277 23.81 -38.46 21.86
N ARG A 278 22.95 -39.27 22.48
CA ARG A 278 21.86 -38.78 23.33
C ARG A 278 22.39 -38.12 24.60
N ASP A 279 23.40 -38.72 25.22
CA ASP A 279 24.03 -38.21 26.45
C ASP A 279 24.72 -36.86 26.20
N ILE A 280 25.42 -36.70 25.07
CA ILE A 280 26.05 -35.43 24.69
C ILE A 280 25.01 -34.30 24.63
N VAL A 281 23.80 -34.57 24.15
CA VAL A 281 22.73 -33.56 24.13
C VAL A 281 22.19 -33.28 25.54
N GLY A 282 21.99 -34.31 26.36
CA GLY A 282 21.54 -34.15 27.75
C GLY A 282 22.49 -33.31 28.60
N GLU A 283 23.79 -33.42 28.37
CA GLU A 283 24.81 -32.63 29.08
C GLU A 283 24.93 -31.19 28.59
N ASN A 284 24.48 -30.89 27.37
CA ASN A 284 24.53 -29.55 26.77
C ASN A 284 23.16 -28.83 26.77
N GLY A 285 22.33 -29.12 27.77
CA GLY A 285 20.96 -28.60 27.89
C GLY A 285 20.87 -27.07 27.98
N GLU A 286 21.96 -26.35 28.23
CA GLU A 286 21.98 -24.88 28.15
C GLU A 286 21.79 -24.36 26.72
N ALA A 287 22.48 -24.98 25.74
CA ALA A 287 22.50 -24.54 24.35
C ALA A 287 21.65 -25.40 23.40
N ILE A 288 21.29 -26.63 23.80
CA ILE A 288 20.59 -27.60 22.95
C ILE A 288 19.25 -27.98 23.60
N GLU A 289 18.21 -28.18 22.79
CA GLU A 289 16.96 -28.77 23.27
C GLU A 289 17.13 -30.25 23.62
N GLU A 290 16.56 -30.68 24.74
CA GLU A 290 16.63 -32.06 25.28
C GLU A 290 15.73 -33.05 24.50
N LYS A 291 15.76 -32.99 23.17
CA LYS A 291 14.98 -33.87 22.27
C LYS A 291 15.79 -34.29 21.04
N PRO A 292 16.96 -34.96 21.22
CA PRO A 292 17.71 -35.45 20.08
C PRO A 292 16.93 -36.58 19.37
N SER A 293 17.07 -36.65 18.05
CA SER A 293 16.66 -37.83 17.28
C SER A 293 17.92 -38.55 16.80
N VAL A 294 18.13 -39.77 17.29
CA VAL A 294 19.28 -40.61 16.92
C VAL A 294 18.74 -41.93 16.41
N GLY A 295 19.16 -42.34 15.22
CA GLY A 295 18.78 -43.63 14.65
C GLY A 295 19.78 -44.16 13.64
N PHE A 296 20.03 -45.47 13.70
CA PHE A 296 20.68 -46.22 12.64
C PHE A 296 19.70 -46.38 11.47
N ASN A 297 19.94 -45.68 10.36
CA ASN A 297 18.94 -45.51 9.30
C ASN A 297 19.24 -46.29 8.01
N ALA A 298 20.50 -46.65 7.77
CA ALA A 298 20.89 -47.32 6.54
C ALA A 298 22.23 -48.06 6.67
N PHE A 299 22.35 -49.15 5.90
CA PHE A 299 23.62 -49.75 5.53
C PHE A 299 24.13 -49.03 4.27
N GLY A 300 25.20 -48.25 4.38
CA GLY A 300 25.82 -47.49 3.28
C GLY A 300 26.95 -48.27 2.60
N ASP A 301 27.49 -47.76 1.49
CA ASP A 301 28.48 -48.48 0.68
C ASP A 301 29.76 -48.88 1.45
N PHE A 302 30.15 -48.09 2.45
CA PHE A 302 31.36 -48.29 3.26
C PHE A 302 31.13 -48.06 4.78
N ALA A 303 29.89 -47.85 5.22
CA ALA A 303 29.58 -47.52 6.62
C ALA A 303 28.18 -47.97 7.06
N LEU A 304 28.01 -48.20 8.37
CA LEU A 304 26.73 -48.24 9.05
C LEU A 304 26.29 -46.80 9.37
N ASN A 305 25.25 -46.29 8.73
CA ASN A 305 24.85 -44.89 8.84
C ASN A 305 23.95 -44.64 10.07
N VAL A 306 24.42 -43.76 10.95
CA VAL A 306 23.66 -43.22 12.08
C VAL A 306 23.33 -41.76 11.81
N VAL A 307 22.03 -41.44 11.75
CA VAL A 307 21.54 -40.07 11.66
C VAL A 307 21.38 -39.52 13.06
N PHE A 308 22.03 -38.39 13.32
CA PHE A 308 21.94 -37.65 14.56
C PHE A 308 21.39 -36.25 14.30
N VAL A 309 20.22 -35.97 14.84
CA VAL A 309 19.55 -34.67 14.77
C VAL A 309 19.45 -34.08 16.17
N TYR A 310 19.85 -32.82 16.30
CA TYR A 310 19.64 -32.03 17.52
C TYR A 310 19.26 -30.59 17.15
N TYR A 311 18.67 -29.88 18.11
CA TYR A 311 18.13 -28.54 17.90
C TYR A 311 18.84 -27.55 18.84
N ILE A 312 19.57 -26.59 18.27
CA ILE A 312 20.25 -25.54 19.03
C ILE A 312 19.23 -24.46 19.40
N LYS A 313 19.13 -24.12 20.68
CA LYS A 313 18.18 -23.12 21.17
C LYS A 313 18.41 -21.76 20.53
N LYS A 314 17.32 -21.01 20.31
CA LYS A 314 17.41 -19.63 19.80
C LYS A 314 18.31 -18.77 20.70
N GLY A 315 19.26 -18.08 20.08
CA GLY A 315 20.19 -17.18 20.77
C GLY A 315 21.51 -17.84 21.23
N ALA A 316 21.61 -19.17 21.20
CA ALA A 316 22.88 -19.85 21.46
C ALA A 316 23.86 -19.68 20.29
N ASP A 317 25.16 -19.79 20.59
CA ASP A 317 26.21 -19.77 19.55
C ASP A 317 26.12 -21.04 18.71
N ILE A 318 25.66 -20.90 17.47
CA ILE A 318 25.47 -22.02 16.54
C ILE A 318 26.80 -22.74 16.27
N LEU A 319 27.86 -22.01 15.91
CA LEU A 319 29.14 -22.61 15.53
C LEU A 319 29.87 -23.15 16.75
N GLY A 320 29.83 -22.43 17.87
CA GLY A 320 30.39 -22.91 19.13
C GLY A 320 29.72 -24.20 19.60
N THR A 321 28.38 -24.26 19.56
CA THR A 321 27.61 -25.45 19.95
C THR A 321 27.88 -26.64 19.02
N GLN A 322 27.92 -26.43 17.70
CA GLN A 322 28.30 -27.48 16.76
C GLN A 322 29.72 -28.00 17.01
N THR A 323 30.66 -27.10 17.28
CA THR A 323 32.04 -27.47 17.58
C THR A 323 32.13 -28.30 18.87
N ALA A 324 31.45 -27.86 19.93
CA ALA A 324 31.41 -28.59 21.20
C ALA A 324 30.84 -30.00 21.05
N VAL A 325 29.71 -30.14 20.33
CA VAL A 325 29.10 -31.44 20.04
C VAL A 325 30.05 -32.33 19.22
N ASN A 326 30.62 -31.81 18.13
CA ASN A 326 31.52 -32.59 17.26
C ASN A 326 32.78 -33.07 18.00
N LEU A 327 33.37 -32.22 18.85
CA LEU A 327 34.53 -32.59 19.67
C LEU A 327 34.17 -33.62 20.75
N ALA A 328 32.98 -33.51 21.35
CA ALA A 328 32.49 -34.49 22.33
C ALA A 328 32.25 -35.86 21.68
N ILE A 329 31.69 -35.89 20.46
CA ILE A 329 31.55 -37.13 19.67
C ILE A 329 32.91 -37.75 19.43
N LEU A 330 33.85 -36.97 18.86
CA LEU A 330 35.19 -37.45 18.53
C LEU A 330 35.91 -38.05 19.75
N LYS A 331 35.84 -37.36 20.89
CA LYS A 331 36.46 -37.81 22.15
C LYS A 331 35.83 -39.11 22.67
N ARG A 332 34.50 -39.13 22.84
CA ARG A 332 33.81 -40.27 23.47
C ARG A 332 33.81 -41.50 22.58
N PHE A 333 33.70 -41.33 21.26
CA PHE A 333 33.82 -42.43 20.32
C PHE A 333 35.23 -43.05 20.39
N GLY A 334 36.27 -42.22 20.41
CA GLY A 334 37.66 -42.69 20.59
C GLY A 334 37.90 -43.45 21.90
N GLU A 335 37.37 -42.94 23.03
CA GLU A 335 37.48 -43.61 24.34
C GLU A 335 36.78 -44.98 24.39
N LYS A 336 35.78 -45.18 23.52
CA LYS A 336 34.97 -46.41 23.45
C LYS A 336 35.34 -47.33 22.29
N GLY A 337 36.35 -46.98 21.50
CA GLY A 337 36.74 -47.74 20.31
C GLY A 337 35.65 -47.78 19.23
N ILE A 338 34.84 -46.71 19.13
CA ILE A 338 33.84 -46.53 18.09
C ILE A 338 34.53 -45.78 16.94
N GLU A 339 34.91 -46.51 15.89
CA GLU A 339 35.58 -45.96 14.72
C GLU A 339 34.60 -45.37 13.69
N LEU A 340 34.92 -44.18 13.19
CA LEU A 340 34.21 -43.57 12.08
C LEU A 340 34.76 -44.11 10.76
N ALA A 341 33.86 -44.58 9.90
CA ALA A 341 34.20 -45.12 8.61
C ALA A 341 34.73 -44.03 7.66
N PHE A 342 35.78 -44.38 6.94
CA PHE A 342 36.26 -43.65 5.76
C PHE A 342 35.90 -44.46 4.50
N PRO A 343 35.83 -43.80 3.32
CA PRO A 343 35.62 -44.52 2.07
C PRO A 343 36.66 -45.63 1.89
N THR A 344 36.20 -46.89 1.86
CA THR A 344 37.05 -48.08 1.72
C THR A 344 36.72 -48.83 0.44
N GLN A 345 37.73 -49.45 -0.14
CA GLN A 345 37.59 -50.32 -1.31
C GLN A 345 38.46 -51.56 -1.14
N THR A 346 37.94 -52.71 -1.56
CA THR A 346 38.73 -53.94 -1.62
C THR A 346 39.42 -54.05 -2.98
N ILE A 347 40.75 -54.04 -2.99
CA ILE A 347 41.55 -54.22 -4.21
C ILE A 347 41.91 -55.71 -4.35
N LEU A 348 41.39 -56.34 -5.41
CA LEU A 348 41.70 -57.73 -5.75
C LEU A 348 42.85 -57.79 -6.76
N ASN A 349 44.08 -58.05 -6.28
CA ASN A 349 45.22 -58.32 -7.16
C ASN A 349 45.17 -59.76 -7.67
N LYS A 350 44.64 -59.97 -8.90
CA LYS A 350 44.81 -61.24 -9.61
C LYS A 350 46.27 -61.38 -10.05
N LYS A 351 47.01 -62.32 -9.45
CA LYS A 351 48.29 -62.77 -10.01
C LYS A 351 47.99 -63.46 -11.34
N VAL A 352 48.51 -62.88 -12.43
CA VAL A 352 48.47 -63.45 -13.79
C VAL A 352 49.49 -64.57 -13.90
#